data_AF-A0A7L4GWB3-F1
#
_entry.id   AF-A0A7L4GWB3-F1
#
_cell.length_a   1.000
_cell.length_b   1.000
_cell.length_c   1.000
_cell.angle_alpha   90.00
_cell.angle_beta   90.00
_cell.angle_gamma   90.00
#
_symmetry.space_group_name_H-M   'P 1'
#
loop_
_entity.id
_entity.type
_entity.pdbx_description
1 polymer ?
#
loop_
_entity_poly.entity_id
_entity_poly.type
_entity_poly.pdbx_seq_one_letter_code
_entity_poly.pdbx_strand_id
1 'polypeptide(L)'
;QAADYKREQFRRYLEKSGVLDTLTKVLVALYEEPEKPNSALDFLKHHLGASAPENPEIEALRLEVAEMKEKYEAVLEENKKLKTKV
;
A
#
# COMPACT_ATOMS: atom_id res chain seq x y z
N GLN A 1 10.47 -37.42 -9.88
CA GLN A 1 9.50 -37.71 -8.80
C GLN A 1 9.67 -36.84 -7.56
N ALA A 2 10.73 -36.97 -6.76
CA ALA A 2 10.90 -36.13 -5.55
C ALA A 2 11.09 -34.63 -5.86
N ALA A 3 11.78 -34.29 -6.96
CA ALA A 3 11.93 -32.92 -7.42
C ALA A 3 10.60 -32.29 -7.86
N ASP A 4 9.77 -33.05 -8.58
CA ASP A 4 8.46 -32.58 -9.06
C ASP A 4 7.50 -32.35 -7.89
N TYR A 5 7.54 -33.22 -6.89
CA TYR A 5 6.78 -33.04 -5.65
C TYR A 5 7.17 -31.75 -4.90
N LYS A 6 8.47 -31.47 -4.76
CA LYS A 6 8.94 -30.22 -4.12
C LYS A 6 8.51 -28.98 -4.89
N ARG A 7 8.57 -29.01 -6.23
CA ARG A 7 8.09 -27.90 -7.09
C ARG A 7 6.60 -27.65 -6.92
N GLU A 8 5.80 -28.71 -6.90
CA GLU A 8 4.35 -28.62 -6.72
C GLU A 8 3.98 -28.07 -5.35
N GLN A 9 4.63 -28.53 -4.27
CA GLN A 9 4.41 -27.99 -2.93
C GLN A 9 4.74 -26.49 -2.85
N PHE A 10 5.84 -26.06 -3.47
CA PHE A 10 6.21 -24.65 -3.50
C PHE A 10 5.21 -23.81 -4.31
N ARG A 11 4.75 -24.31 -5.47
CA ARG A 11 3.70 -23.65 -6.25
C ARG A 11 2.42 -23.47 -5.42
N ARG A 12 1.95 -24.52 -4.76
CA ARG A 12 0.76 -24.46 -3.90
C ARG A 12 0.92 -23.49 -2.74
N TYR A 13 2.12 -23.40 -2.17
CA TYR A 13 2.42 -22.43 -1.13
C TYR A 13 2.25 -20.99 -1.65
N LEU A 14 2.82 -20.66 -2.80
CA LEU A 14 2.69 -19.33 -3.43
C LEU A 14 1.24 -19.00 -3.83
N GLU A 15 0.48 -20.01 -4.25
CA GLU A 15 -0.93 -19.86 -4.58
C GLU A 15 -1.77 -19.60 -3.32
N LYS A 16 -1.59 -20.40 -2.26
CA LYS A 16 -2.28 -20.24 -0.98
C LYS A 16 -1.95 -18.94 -0.26
N SER A 17 -0.72 -18.43 -0.39
CA SER A 17 -0.31 -17.16 0.20
C SER A 17 -0.70 -15.93 -0.63
N GLY A 18 -1.32 -16.12 -1.81
CA GLY A 18 -1.76 -15.04 -2.69
C GLY A 18 -0.66 -14.39 -3.53
N VAL A 19 0.59 -14.88 -3.47
CA VAL A 19 1.72 -14.32 -4.24
C VAL A 19 1.45 -14.38 -5.74
N LEU A 20 0.90 -15.50 -6.24
CA LEU A 20 0.60 -15.65 -7.66
C LEU A 20 -0.50 -14.68 -8.13
N ASP A 21 -1.51 -14.43 -7.29
CA ASP A 21 -2.59 -13.50 -7.59
C ASP A 21 -2.07 -12.06 -7.67
N THR A 22 -1.27 -11.63 -6.69
CA THR A 22 -0.63 -10.31 -6.69
C THR A 22 0.28 -10.11 -7.91
N LEU A 23 1.13 -11.08 -8.23
CA LEU A 23 1.99 -11.01 -9.42
C LEU A 23 1.15 -10.92 -10.70
N THR A 24 0.06 -11.68 -10.79
CA THR A 24 -0.85 -11.65 -11.94
C THR A 24 -1.48 -10.26 -12.09
N LYS A 25 -1.98 -9.67 -11.01
CA LYS A 25 -2.58 -8.32 -11.02
C LYS A 25 -1.59 -7.25 -11.47
N VAL A 26 -0.35 -7.27 -10.98
CA VAL A 26 0.69 -6.31 -11.40
C VAL A 26 1.04 -6.48 -12.88
N LEU A 27 1.12 -7.71 -13.37
CA LEU A 27 1.38 -7.99 -14.78
C LEU A 27 0.20 -7.57 -15.69
N VAL A 28 -1.04 -7.74 -15.24
CA VAL A 28 -2.23 -7.23 -15.93
C VAL A 28 -2.19 -5.70 -16.00
N ALA A 29 -1.90 -5.02 -14.89
CA ALA A 29 -1.76 -3.56 -14.88
C ALA A 29 -0.69 -3.09 -15.88
N LEU A 30 0.48 -3.74 -15.90
CA LEU A 30 1.53 -3.44 -16.89
C LEU A 30 1.06 -3.70 -18.33
N TYR A 31 0.27 -4.75 -18.56
CA TYR A 31 -0.28 -5.07 -19.87
C TYR A 31 -1.35 -4.06 -20.31
N GLU A 32 -2.12 -3.50 -19.38
CA GLU A 32 -3.18 -2.52 -19.65
C GLU A 32 -2.65 -1.08 -19.80
N GLU A 33 -1.42 -0.79 -19.35
CA GLU A 33 -0.81 0.54 -19.53
C GLU A 33 -0.83 1.00 -21.00
N PRO A 34 -1.51 2.11 -21.33
CA PRO A 34 -1.63 2.60 -22.71
C PRO A 34 -0.28 3.04 -23.28
N GLU A 35 0.59 3.60 -22.43
CA GLU A 35 1.99 3.90 -22.74
C GLU A 35 2.90 2.99 -21.94
N LYS A 36 3.60 2.08 -22.62
CA LYS A 36 4.48 1.14 -21.91
C LYS A 36 5.62 1.88 -21.23
N PRO A 37 5.89 1.60 -19.93
CA PRO A 37 6.99 2.23 -19.24
C PRO A 37 8.32 1.83 -19.89
N ASN A 38 9.25 2.78 -19.96
CA ASN A 38 10.61 2.52 -20.47
C ASN A 38 11.32 1.38 -19.72
N SER A 39 10.95 1.16 -18.45
CA SER A 39 11.45 0.07 -17.60
C SER A 39 10.29 -0.69 -16.97
N ALA A 40 9.95 -1.84 -17.55
CA ALA A 40 8.96 -2.76 -16.97
C ALA A 40 9.36 -3.26 -15.58
N LEU A 41 10.67 -3.44 -15.34
CA LEU A 41 11.18 -3.90 -14.05
C LEU A 41 10.93 -2.87 -12.94
N ASP A 42 11.11 -1.58 -13.23
CA ASP A 42 10.86 -0.54 -12.24
C ASP A 42 9.36 -0.34 -11.98
N PHE A 43 8.52 -0.51 -13.01
CA PHE A 43 7.07 -0.58 -12.86
C PHE A 43 6.67 -1.69 -11.87
N LEU A 44 7.21 -2.90 -12.04
CA LEU A 44 6.94 -4.04 -11.16
C LEU A 44 7.39 -3.75 -9.72
N LYS A 45 8.60 -3.22 -9.51
CA LYS A 45 9.11 -2.88 -8.16
C LYS A 45 8.19 -1.89 -7.45
N HIS A 46 7.76 -0.85 -8.15
CA HIS A 46 6.87 0.17 -7.60
C HIS A 46 5.52 -0.42 -7.22
N HIS A 47 4.90 -1.15 -8.16
CA HIS A 47 3.56 -1.71 -7.96
C HIS A 47 3.53 -2.84 -6.93
N LEU A 48 4.59 -3.65 -6.81
CA LEU A 48 4.70 -4.67 -5.76
C LEU A 48 4.90 -4.05 -4.38
N GLY A 49 5.63 -2.93 -4.28
CA GLY A 49 5.77 -2.17 -3.04
C GLY A 49 4.48 -1.47 -2.61
N ALA A 50 3.70 -0.98 -3.57
CA ALA A 50 2.41 -0.36 -3.34
C ALA A 50 1.26 -1.37 -3.10
N SER A 51 1.40 -2.61 -3.57
CA SER A 51 0.41 -3.69 -3.40
C SER A 51 0.48 -4.37 -2.03
N ALA A 52 1.41 -3.98 -1.15
CA ALA A 52 1.30 -4.36 0.25
C ALA A 52 0.00 -3.73 0.78
N PRO A 53 -0.96 -4.51 1.33
CA PRO A 53 -2.08 -3.92 2.04
C PRO A 53 -1.48 -2.97 3.07
N GLU A 54 -1.88 -1.70 3.03
CA GLU A 54 -1.45 -0.74 4.04
C GLU A 54 -1.73 -1.39 5.38
N ASN A 55 -0.66 -1.64 6.15
CA ASN A 55 -0.77 -2.31 7.45
C ASN A 55 -1.91 -1.60 8.19
N PRO A 56 -2.91 -2.31 8.72
CA PRO A 56 -4.02 -1.69 9.45
C PRO A 56 -3.54 -0.70 10.53
N GLU A 57 -2.35 -0.92 11.07
CA GLU A 57 -1.65 -0.01 11.97
C GLU A 57 -1.21 1.31 11.32
N ILE A 58 -0.75 1.29 10.06
CA ILE A 58 -0.44 2.49 9.27
C ILE A 58 -1.70 3.31 8.99
N GLU A 59 -2.82 2.65 8.65
CA GLU A 59 -4.10 3.33 8.45
C GLU A 59 -4.64 3.93 9.74
N ALA A 60 -4.55 3.20 10.86
CA ALA A 60 -4.89 3.72 12.18
C ALA A 60 -4.03 4.94 12.56
N LEU A 61 -2.71 4.87 12.32
CA LEU A 61 -1.79 5.99 12.57
C LEU A 61 -2.11 7.21 11.70
N ARG A 62 -2.51 7.02 10.43
CA ARG A 62 -2.91 8.13 9.56
C ARG A 62 -4.19 8.80 10.06
N LEU A 63 -5.17 8.02 10.50
CA LEU A 63 -6.40 8.55 11.08
C LEU A 63 -6.10 9.36 12.35
N GLU A 64 -5.27 8.83 13.25
CA GLU A 64 -4.87 9.52 14.48
C GLU A 64 -4.13 10.84 14.18
N VAL A 65 -3.25 10.86 13.17
CA VAL A 65 -2.57 12.08 12.71
C VAL A 65 -3.56 13.10 12.16
N ALA A 66 -4.58 12.67 11.41
CA ALA A 66 -5.60 13.56 10.88
C ALA A 66 -6.44 14.19 12.00
N GLU A 67 -6.91 13.37 12.95
CA GLU A 67 -7.67 13.85 14.11
C GLU A 67 -6.87 14.79 15.01
N MET A 68 -5.58 14.50 15.21
CA MET A 68 -4.69 15.37 15.99
C MET A 68 -4.48 16.73 15.31
N LYS A 69 -4.34 16.76 13.99
CA LYS A 69 -4.21 18.02 13.23
C LYS A 69 -5.48 18.87 13.34
N GLU A 70 -6.66 18.26 13.20
CA GLU A 70 -7.93 18.96 13.33
C GLU A 70 -8.11 19.58 14.72
N LYS A 71 -7.83 18.79 15.78
CA LYS A 71 -7.87 19.27 17.17
C LYS A 71 -6.87 20.42 17.40
N TYR A 72 -5.65 20.29 16.85
CA TYR A 72 -4.62 21.31 16.98
C TYR A 72 -5.03 22.63 16.31
N GLU A 73 -5.59 22.56 15.10
CA GLU A 73 -6.09 23.74 14.38
C GLU A 73 -7.24 24.42 15.12
N ALA A 74 -8.20 23.65 15.65
CA ALA A 74 -9.31 24.17 16.43
C ALA A 74 -8.83 24.92 17.69
N VAL A 75 -7.87 24.33 18.43
CA VAL A 75 -7.27 24.96 19.63
C VAL A 75 -6.46 26.19 19.27
N LEU A 76 -5.75 26.20 18.14
CA LEU A 76 -5.05 27.40 17.65
C LEU A 76 -6.03 28.53 17.32
N GLU A 77 -7.15 28.21 16.67
CA GLU A 77 -8.16 29.19 16.32
C GLU A 77 -8.84 29.78 17.57
N GLU A 78 -9.16 28.94 18.55
CA GLU A 78 -9.70 29.39 19.84
C GLU A 78 -8.71 30.29 20.59
N ASN A 79 -7.44 29.87 20.68
CA ASN A 79 -6.38 30.69 21.29
C ASN A 79 -6.24 32.05 20.61
N LYS A 80 -6.33 32.09 19.28
CA LYS A 80 -6.29 33.35 18.51
C LYS A 80 -7.48 34.24 18.87
N LYS A 81 -8.69 33.69 18.93
CA LYS A 81 -9.92 34.42 19.33
C LYS A 81 -9.84 34.95 20.76
N LEU A 82 -9.30 34.16 21.69
CA LEU A 82 -9.14 34.57 23.10
C LEU A 82 -8.10 35.68 23.24
N LYS A 83 -6.95 35.57 22.57
CA LYS A 83 -5.91 36.61 22.57
C LYS A 83 -6.39 37.95 22.01
N THR A 84 -7.34 37.95 21.08
CA THR A 84 -7.93 39.20 20.57
C THR A 84 -8.98 39.83 21.48
N LYS A 85 -9.46 39.12 22.50
CA LYS A 85 -10.46 39.61 23.47
C LYS A 85 -9.84 40.14 24.77
N VAL A 86 -8.54 39.96 24.96
CA VAL A 86 -7.73 40.51 26.06
C VAL A 86 -7.02 41.76 25.56
#